data_AF-A0A436FG83-F1
#
_entry.id   AF-A0A436FG83-F1
#
_cell.length_a   1.000
_cell.length_b   1.000
_cell.length_c   1.000
_cell.angle_alpha   90.00
_cell.angle_beta   90.00
_cell.angle_gamma   90.00
#
_symmetry.space_group_name_H-M   'P 1'
#
loop_
_entity.id
_entity.type
_entity.pdbx_description
1 polymer ?
#
loop_
_entity_poly.entity_id
_entity_poly.type
_entity_poly.pdbx_seq_one_letter_code
_entity_poly.pdbx_strand_id
1 'polypeptide(L)'
;DVLISEDARLVALPIGGGELAVSRERPNEFTVDNWKRALTSETIVVPEVFDKSDGQFDVADAVELPPGSPFYCSSGVCVARHMSGAIIAYVEDRKDTWKACGFAELIVINDATAYDACHNPLVLVITKRQLARKGSAAVFFDRQSATTPATISFAVNSPYRPWHTQRKYSREARGLAPFKKPEKPAANPQPPQ
;
A
#
# COMPACT_ATOMS: atom_id res chain seq x y z
N ASP A 1 10.07 -0.39 -10.65
CA ASP A 1 8.79 0.35 -10.65
C ASP A 1 7.84 -0.33 -9.69
N VAL A 2 7.03 0.45 -8.97
CA VAL A 2 6.08 -0.07 -7.99
C VAL A 2 4.67 0.29 -8.42
N LEU A 3 3.77 -0.70 -8.45
CA LEU A 3 2.36 -0.53 -8.81
C LEU A 3 1.48 -0.56 -7.56
N ILE A 4 0.50 0.32 -7.52
CA ILE A 4 -0.41 0.48 -6.38
C ILE A 4 -1.85 0.48 -6.88
N SER A 5 -2.70 -0.35 -6.28
CA SER A 5 -4.11 -0.47 -6.67
C SER A 5 -4.92 0.77 -6.28
N GLU A 6 -6.01 1.02 -7.01
CA GLU A 6 -6.90 2.18 -6.76
C GLU A 6 -7.54 2.15 -5.36
N ASP A 7 -7.78 0.97 -4.80
CA ASP A 7 -8.33 0.79 -3.45
C ASP A 7 -7.28 0.81 -2.33
N ALA A 8 -6.01 1.00 -2.70
CA ALA A 8 -4.84 0.96 -1.84
C ALA A 8 -4.62 -0.37 -1.12
N ARG A 9 -5.28 -1.46 -1.48
CA ARG A 9 -5.13 -2.76 -0.80
C ARG A 9 -3.95 -3.57 -1.30
N LEU A 10 -3.40 -3.24 -2.46
CA LEU A 10 -2.37 -4.03 -3.10
C LEU A 10 -1.26 -3.12 -3.62
N VAL A 11 -0.04 -3.45 -3.20
CA VAL A 11 1.20 -2.92 -3.76
C VAL A 11 1.96 -4.08 -4.39
N ALA A 12 2.55 -3.85 -5.56
CA ALA A 12 3.39 -4.84 -6.24
C ALA A 12 4.68 -4.20 -6.77
N LEU A 13 5.80 -4.92 -6.68
CA LEU A 13 7.08 -4.48 -7.23
C LEU A 13 7.89 -5.66 -7.80
N PRO A 14 8.56 -5.49 -8.95
CA PRO A 14 9.54 -6.44 -9.42
C PRO A 14 10.74 -6.47 -8.48
N ILE A 15 11.19 -7.67 -8.14
CA ILE A 15 12.32 -7.90 -7.23
C ILE A 15 13.54 -8.54 -7.90
N GLY A 16 13.47 -8.78 -9.22
CA GLY A 16 14.50 -9.47 -9.99
C GLY A 16 14.06 -10.88 -10.38
N GLY A 17 14.82 -11.56 -11.24
CA GLY A 17 14.56 -12.97 -11.57
C GLY A 17 13.22 -13.29 -12.24
N GLY A 18 12.48 -12.28 -12.73
CA GLY A 18 11.11 -12.47 -13.23
C GLY A 18 10.06 -12.54 -12.11
N GLU A 19 10.40 -12.18 -10.88
CA GLU A 19 9.49 -12.25 -9.73
C GLU A 19 8.82 -10.90 -9.45
N LEU A 20 7.54 -10.97 -9.07
CA LEU A 20 6.72 -9.84 -8.67
C LEU A 20 6.25 -10.03 -7.22
N ALA A 21 6.85 -9.28 -6.29
CA ALA A 21 6.44 -9.29 -4.89
C ALA A 21 5.14 -8.51 -4.69
N VAL A 22 4.24 -9.02 -3.85
CA VAL A 22 2.95 -8.38 -3.52
C VAL A 22 2.79 -8.17 -2.01
N SER A 23 2.08 -7.11 -1.61
CA SER A 23 1.98 -6.70 -0.20
C SER A 23 0.97 -7.50 0.64
N ARG A 24 0.36 -8.57 0.11
CA ARG A 24 -0.67 -9.36 0.81
C ARG A 24 -0.74 -10.79 0.34
N GLU A 25 -1.05 -11.71 1.25
CA GLU A 25 -1.11 -13.16 1.02
C GLU A 25 -2.16 -13.58 -0.03
N ARG A 26 -3.30 -12.86 -0.07
CA ARG A 26 -4.44 -13.20 -0.93
C ARG A 26 -4.76 -12.07 -1.89
N PRO A 27 -3.87 -11.72 -2.82
CA PRO A 27 -4.08 -10.58 -3.69
C PRO A 27 -5.28 -10.81 -4.64
N ASN A 28 -5.79 -9.74 -5.24
CA ASN A 28 -6.81 -9.89 -6.28
C ASN A 28 -6.16 -10.51 -7.51
N GLU A 29 -6.57 -11.74 -7.86
CA GLU A 29 -5.99 -12.54 -8.94
C GLU A 29 -6.05 -11.80 -10.27
N PHE A 30 -7.20 -11.21 -10.62
CA PHE A 30 -7.35 -10.43 -11.85
C PHE A 30 -6.34 -9.27 -11.92
N THR A 31 -6.18 -8.49 -10.85
CA THR A 31 -5.23 -7.38 -10.82
C THR A 31 -3.79 -7.87 -10.96
N VAL A 32 -3.42 -8.90 -10.19
CA VAL A 32 -2.04 -9.41 -10.17
C VAL A 32 -1.67 -10.07 -11.49
N ASP A 33 -2.56 -10.83 -12.11
CA ASP A 33 -2.31 -11.45 -13.41
C ASP A 33 -2.09 -10.41 -14.52
N ASN A 34 -2.89 -9.34 -14.51
CA ASN A 34 -2.69 -8.24 -15.46
C ASN A 34 -1.32 -7.57 -15.24
N TRP A 35 -0.93 -7.32 -14.00
CA TRP A 35 0.37 -6.70 -13.68
C TRP A 35 1.56 -7.61 -13.97
N LYS A 36 1.45 -8.90 -13.66
CA LYS A 36 2.44 -9.92 -13.99
C LYS A 36 2.75 -9.91 -15.48
N ARG A 37 1.72 -9.88 -16.32
CA ARG A 37 1.87 -9.77 -17.78
C ARG A 37 2.46 -8.42 -18.20
N ALA A 38 1.95 -7.32 -17.65
CA ALA A 38 2.41 -5.97 -18.00
C ALA A 38 3.89 -5.72 -17.64
N LEU A 39 4.37 -6.30 -16.55
CA LEU A 39 5.74 -6.17 -16.06
C LEU A 39 6.67 -7.30 -16.54
N THR A 40 6.19 -8.21 -17.39
CA THR A 40 6.95 -9.38 -17.88
C THR A 40 7.52 -10.22 -16.73
N SER A 41 6.71 -10.41 -15.68
CA SER A 41 7.04 -11.28 -14.55
C SER A 41 6.41 -12.66 -14.76
N GLU A 42 7.05 -13.68 -14.20
CA GLU A 42 6.65 -15.08 -14.31
C GLU A 42 6.08 -15.61 -12.99
N THR A 43 6.54 -15.08 -11.86
CA THR A 43 6.19 -15.61 -10.53
C THR A 43 5.68 -14.51 -9.61
N ILE A 44 4.65 -14.83 -8.84
CA ILE A 44 4.14 -13.95 -7.77
C ILE A 44 4.73 -14.42 -6.45
N VAL A 45 5.36 -13.49 -5.72
CA VAL A 45 5.91 -13.75 -4.39
C VAL A 45 5.01 -13.05 -3.37
N VAL A 46 4.30 -13.84 -2.58
CA VAL A 46 3.45 -13.38 -1.48
C VAL A 46 4.29 -12.94 -0.28
N PRO A 47 3.78 -12.10 0.63
CA PRO A 47 4.58 -11.65 1.76
C PRO A 47 4.83 -12.77 2.77
N GLU A 48 5.96 -12.70 3.45
CA GLU A 48 6.21 -13.42 4.69
C GLU A 48 5.57 -12.65 5.84
N VAL A 49 4.76 -13.32 6.67
CA VAL A 49 4.05 -12.69 7.79
C VAL A 49 4.64 -13.17 9.10
N PHE A 50 5.02 -12.22 9.95
CA PHE A 50 5.63 -12.46 11.25
C PHE A 50 4.69 -12.00 12.35
N ASP A 51 4.50 -12.87 13.34
CA ASP A 51 3.78 -12.52 14.56
C ASP A 51 4.71 -11.76 15.52
N LYS A 52 4.16 -10.72 16.15
CA LYS A 52 4.89 -9.90 17.14
C LYS A 52 5.43 -10.71 18.32
N SER A 53 4.78 -11.82 18.66
CA SER A 53 5.17 -12.69 19.77
C SER A 53 6.47 -13.43 19.52
N ASP A 54 6.83 -13.62 18.26
CA ASP A 54 7.86 -14.58 17.87
C ASP A 54 9.24 -13.90 17.76
N GLY A 55 9.29 -12.57 17.85
CA GLY A 55 10.52 -11.77 17.84
C GLY A 55 11.34 -11.88 16.55
N GLN A 56 10.72 -12.40 15.48
CA GLN A 56 11.43 -12.90 14.30
C GLN A 56 11.68 -11.81 13.24
N PHE A 57 10.93 -10.69 13.28
CA PHE A 57 11.14 -9.52 12.42
C PHE A 57 10.45 -8.27 12.98
N ASP A 58 11.20 -7.18 13.19
CA ASP A 58 10.66 -5.84 13.38
C ASP A 58 10.69 -5.07 12.06
N VAL A 59 9.73 -4.17 11.85
CA VAL A 59 9.64 -3.36 10.64
C VAL A 59 10.91 -2.51 10.43
N ALA A 60 11.59 -2.11 11.52
CA ALA A 60 12.86 -1.38 11.45
C ALA A 60 14.00 -2.20 10.84
N ASP A 61 13.94 -3.54 10.88
CA ASP A 61 14.94 -4.44 10.32
C ASP A 61 14.93 -4.40 8.77
N ALA A 62 13.95 -3.73 8.15
CA ALA A 62 13.87 -3.49 6.71
C ALA A 62 15.16 -2.90 6.10
N VAL A 63 15.94 -2.15 6.90
CA VAL A 63 17.20 -1.53 6.49
C VAL A 63 18.28 -2.57 6.20
N GLU A 64 18.17 -3.77 6.77
CA GLU A 64 19.13 -4.86 6.60
C GLU A 64 18.76 -5.80 5.44
N LEU A 65 17.52 -5.72 4.93
CA LEU A 65 17.07 -6.52 3.80
C LEU A 65 17.91 -6.23 2.55
N PRO A 66 18.34 -7.24 1.78
CA PRO A 66 19.02 -7.00 0.50
C PRO A 66 18.08 -6.36 -0.54
N PRO A 67 18.61 -5.60 -1.53
CA PRO A 67 17.81 -5.14 -2.66
C PRO A 67 17.15 -6.31 -3.40
N GLY A 68 15.86 -6.20 -3.70
CA GLY A 68 15.08 -7.32 -4.24
C GLY A 68 14.45 -8.21 -3.18
N SER A 69 14.42 -7.81 -1.90
CA SER A 69 13.63 -8.55 -0.91
C SER A 69 12.12 -8.38 -1.14
N PRO A 70 11.32 -9.46 -1.00
CA PRO A 70 9.87 -9.41 -1.06
C PRO A 70 9.30 -8.67 0.17
N PHE A 71 7.98 -8.69 0.33
CA PHE A 71 7.33 -8.07 1.47
C PHE A 71 7.47 -8.93 2.75
N TYR A 72 7.94 -8.30 3.82
CA TYR A 72 7.95 -8.82 5.19
C TYR A 72 6.90 -8.03 5.98
N CYS A 73 5.90 -8.71 6.51
CA CYS A 73 4.75 -8.11 7.17
C CYS A 73 4.78 -8.40 8.67
N SER A 74 4.67 -7.35 9.49
CA SER A 74 4.45 -7.47 10.93
C SER A 74 3.42 -6.45 11.39
N SER A 75 2.36 -6.92 12.03
CA SER A 75 1.35 -6.07 12.68
C SER A 75 0.74 -4.97 11.80
N GLY A 76 0.34 -5.33 10.58
CA GLY A 76 -0.32 -4.40 9.66
C GLY A 76 0.62 -3.41 8.96
N VAL A 77 1.93 -3.59 9.10
CA VAL A 77 2.94 -2.91 8.29
C VAL A 77 3.71 -3.96 7.52
N CYS A 78 3.83 -3.78 6.20
CA CYS A 78 4.61 -4.63 5.32
C CYS A 78 5.71 -3.80 4.67
N VAL A 79 6.93 -4.32 4.65
CA VAL A 79 8.09 -3.64 4.08
C VAL A 79 8.75 -4.52 3.03
N ALA A 80 9.15 -3.93 1.91
CA ALA A 80 9.91 -4.60 0.87
C ALA A 80 11.08 -3.71 0.44
N ARG A 81 12.09 -4.32 -0.20
CA ARG A 81 13.22 -3.57 -0.74
C ARG A 81 13.28 -3.69 -2.26
N HIS A 82 13.10 -2.56 -2.93
CA HIS A 82 13.21 -2.49 -4.38
C HIS A 82 14.65 -2.69 -4.85
N MET A 83 14.82 -3.11 -6.11
CA MET A 83 16.14 -3.36 -6.71
C MET A 83 17.07 -2.14 -6.71
N SER A 84 16.54 -0.92 -6.62
CA SER A 84 17.35 0.30 -6.45
C SER A 84 17.91 0.49 -5.04
N GLY A 85 17.50 -0.35 -4.08
CA GLY A 85 17.82 -0.22 -2.66
C GLY A 85 16.80 0.57 -1.84
N ALA A 86 15.83 1.23 -2.48
CA ALA A 86 14.75 1.92 -1.80
C ALA A 86 13.84 0.95 -1.03
N ILE A 87 13.40 1.37 0.14
CA ILE A 87 12.50 0.69 1.06
C ILE A 87 11.08 1.21 0.85
N ILE A 88 10.16 0.27 0.66
CA ILE A 88 8.74 0.52 0.42
C ILE A 88 7.97 -0.03 1.60
N ALA A 89 7.20 0.82 2.26
CA ALA A 89 6.29 0.42 3.31
C ALA A 89 4.83 0.48 2.82
N TYR A 90 4.09 -0.55 3.15
CA TYR A 90 2.64 -0.62 3.06
C TYR A 90 2.07 -0.66 4.48
N VAL A 91 1.08 0.19 4.76
CA VAL A 91 0.53 0.38 6.10
C VAL A 91 -0.99 0.26 6.05
N GLU A 92 -1.56 -0.63 6.86
CA GLU A 92 -3.00 -0.86 6.90
C GLU A 92 -3.75 0.27 7.65
N ASP A 93 -3.22 0.70 8.79
CA ASP A 93 -3.83 1.72 9.66
C ASP A 93 -2.91 2.94 9.77
N ARG A 94 -3.45 4.15 9.55
CA ARG A 94 -2.66 5.39 9.57
C ARG A 94 -1.85 5.58 10.86
N LYS A 95 -2.30 5.00 11.99
CA LYS A 95 -1.61 5.11 13.29
C LYS A 95 -0.23 4.47 13.29
N ASP A 96 0.04 3.55 12.36
CA ASP A 96 1.30 2.80 12.28
C ASP A 96 2.28 3.40 11.27
N THR A 97 1.88 4.46 10.54
CA THR A 97 2.69 5.15 9.52
C THR A 97 4.04 5.63 10.06
N TRP A 98 4.05 6.16 11.30
CA TRP A 98 5.25 6.73 11.91
C TRP A 98 6.39 5.71 12.03
N LYS A 99 6.08 4.41 12.11
CA LYS A 99 7.06 3.33 12.22
C LYS A 99 7.96 3.24 11.01
N ALA A 100 7.51 3.70 9.83
CA ALA A 100 8.24 3.63 8.59
C ALA A 100 8.87 4.98 8.16
N CYS A 101 8.47 6.10 8.77
CA CYS A 101 8.92 7.43 8.35
C CYS A 101 10.44 7.66 8.44
N GLY A 102 11.14 6.90 9.30
CA GLY A 102 12.57 7.05 9.53
C GLY A 102 13.46 6.40 8.47
N PHE A 103 12.92 5.48 7.66
CA PHE A 103 13.74 4.66 6.75
C PHE A 103 13.08 4.33 5.41
N ALA A 104 11.77 4.53 5.23
CA ALA A 104 11.11 4.25 3.96
C ALA A 104 11.15 5.46 3.02
N GLU A 105 11.43 5.22 1.74
CA GLU A 105 11.35 6.24 0.69
C GLU A 105 9.94 6.32 0.07
N LEU A 106 9.14 5.26 0.18
CA LEU A 106 7.73 5.21 -0.23
C LEU A 106 6.89 4.61 0.88
N ILE A 107 5.80 5.29 1.26
CA ILE A 107 4.81 4.76 2.20
C ILE A 107 3.41 4.81 1.56
N VAL A 108 2.79 3.64 1.42
CA VAL A 108 1.41 3.49 0.95
C VAL A 108 0.50 3.20 2.13
N ILE A 109 -0.52 4.04 2.35
CA ILE A 109 -1.41 3.94 3.51
C ILE A 109 -2.83 3.55 3.06
N ASN A 110 -3.29 2.37 3.48
CA ASN A 110 -4.63 1.83 3.20
C ASN A 110 -5.73 2.42 4.14
N ASP A 111 -5.59 3.69 4.49
CA ASP A 111 -6.57 4.43 5.29
C ASP A 111 -6.93 5.73 4.57
N ALA A 112 -8.21 5.91 4.25
CA ALA A 112 -8.71 7.09 3.57
C ALA A 112 -8.68 8.35 4.46
N THR A 113 -8.64 8.18 5.78
CA THR A 113 -8.53 9.25 6.77
C THR A 113 -7.08 9.65 7.03
N ALA A 114 -6.11 8.99 6.39
CA ALA A 114 -4.70 9.29 6.52
C ALA A 114 -4.31 10.64 5.92
N TYR A 115 -3.21 11.17 6.43
CA TYR A 115 -2.49 12.32 5.92
C TYR A 115 -0.99 11.97 5.89
N ASP A 116 -0.18 12.84 5.30
CA ASP A 116 1.27 12.69 5.37
C ASP A 116 1.75 12.94 6.80
N ALA A 117 1.99 11.86 7.54
CA ALA A 117 2.46 11.93 8.92
C ALA A 117 3.97 12.16 9.02
N CYS A 118 4.73 11.88 7.97
CA CYS A 118 6.19 11.94 8.00
C CYS A 118 6.71 13.37 7.86
N HIS A 119 5.96 14.24 7.17
CA HIS A 119 6.34 15.64 6.93
C HIS A 119 7.77 15.80 6.38
N ASN A 120 8.24 14.80 5.63
CA ASN A 120 9.58 14.72 5.10
C ASN A 120 9.51 14.70 3.57
N PRO A 121 10.08 15.69 2.87
CA PRO A 121 10.01 15.77 1.40
C PRO A 121 10.75 14.63 0.68
N LEU A 122 11.60 13.89 1.38
CA LEU A 122 12.31 12.72 0.84
C LEU A 122 11.45 11.44 0.87
N VAL A 123 10.36 11.44 1.65
CA VAL A 123 9.45 10.28 1.78
C VAL A 123 8.21 10.54 0.94
N LEU A 124 8.00 9.73 -0.09
CA LEU A 124 6.78 9.78 -0.88
C LEU A 124 5.64 9.07 -0.13
N VAL A 125 4.69 9.84 0.40
CA VAL A 125 3.50 9.28 1.05
C VAL A 125 2.30 9.26 0.10
N ILE A 126 1.72 8.07 -0.10
CA ILE A 126 0.53 7.85 -0.93
C ILE A 126 -0.59 7.29 -0.06
N THR A 127 -1.69 8.05 0.02
CA THR A 127 -2.87 7.68 0.80
C THR A 127 -3.93 7.03 -0.08
N LYS A 128 -4.75 6.16 0.53
CA LYS A 128 -5.98 5.62 -0.08
C LYS A 128 -6.90 6.70 -0.63
N ARG A 129 -6.96 7.86 0.02
CA ARG A 129 -7.74 9.02 -0.46
C ARG A 129 -7.22 9.56 -1.79
N GLN A 130 -5.90 9.62 -1.98
CA GLN A 130 -5.31 10.05 -3.26
C GLN A 130 -5.63 9.03 -4.36
N LEU A 131 -5.46 7.74 -4.08
CA LEU A 131 -5.76 6.66 -5.03
C LEU A 131 -7.24 6.62 -5.42
N ALA A 132 -8.16 6.77 -4.46
CA ALA A 132 -9.60 6.87 -4.74
C ALA A 132 -9.97 8.08 -5.62
N ARG A 133 -9.18 9.15 -5.61
CA ARG A 133 -9.40 10.35 -6.44
C ARG A 133 -8.72 10.26 -7.80
N LYS A 134 -7.55 9.62 -7.87
CA LYS A 134 -6.64 9.67 -9.01
C LYS A 134 -6.42 8.30 -9.70
N GLY A 135 -7.08 7.25 -9.25
CA GLY A 135 -6.90 5.88 -9.75
C GLY A 135 -5.63 5.23 -9.20
N SER A 136 -5.28 4.06 -9.76
CA SER A 136 -4.02 3.36 -9.47
C SER A 136 -2.80 4.24 -9.76
N ALA A 137 -1.66 3.89 -9.14
CA ALA A 137 -0.42 4.64 -9.31
C ALA A 137 0.74 3.73 -9.71
N ALA A 138 1.68 4.30 -10.46
CA ALA A 138 3.01 3.76 -10.68
C ALA A 138 4.04 4.69 -10.04
N VAL A 139 4.98 4.13 -9.29
CA VAL A 139 6.08 4.85 -8.65
C VAL A 139 7.41 4.38 -9.26
N PHE A 140 8.26 5.34 -9.59
CA PHE A 140 9.55 5.11 -10.24
C PHE A 140 10.67 5.61 -9.34
N PHE A 141 11.63 4.72 -9.10
CA PHE A 141 12.86 5.03 -8.38
C PHE A 141 14.01 5.15 -9.36
N ASP A 142 14.94 6.06 -9.06
CA ASP A 142 16.21 6.11 -9.76
C ASP A 142 17.01 4.84 -9.44
N ARG A 143 17.45 4.13 -10.47
CA ARG A 143 18.24 2.90 -10.29
C ARG A 143 19.69 3.18 -9.90
N GLN A 144 20.16 4.41 -10.12
CA GLN A 144 21.53 4.83 -9.82
C GLN A 144 21.64 5.49 -8.45
N SER A 145 20.51 5.83 -7.81
CA SER A 145 20.49 6.51 -6.52
C SER A 145 19.22 6.18 -5.73
N ALA A 146 19.39 5.62 -4.53
CA ALA A 146 18.29 5.43 -3.59
C ALA A 146 17.84 6.74 -2.91
N THR A 147 18.66 7.80 -2.94
CA THR A 147 18.37 9.07 -2.26
C THR A 147 17.63 10.07 -3.14
N THR A 148 17.55 9.82 -4.45
CA THR A 148 16.72 10.62 -5.36
C THR A 148 15.24 10.36 -5.03
N PRO A 149 14.43 11.39 -4.73
CA PRO A 149 13.03 11.21 -4.42
C PRO A 149 12.29 10.45 -5.54
N ALA A 150 11.44 9.51 -5.14
CA ALA A 150 10.64 8.73 -6.07
C ALA A 150 9.66 9.63 -6.84
N THR A 151 9.45 9.32 -8.12
CA THR A 151 8.45 10.00 -8.96
C THR A 151 7.20 9.16 -9.08
N ILE A 152 6.04 9.80 -9.23
CA ILE A 152 4.74 9.14 -9.23
C ILE A 152 3.92 9.54 -10.46
N SER A 153 3.28 8.54 -11.07
CA SER A 153 2.27 8.72 -12.11
C SER A 153 0.96 8.07 -11.68
N PHE A 154 -0.14 8.82 -11.71
CA PHE A 154 -1.48 8.30 -11.44
C PHE A 154 -2.19 7.95 -12.77
N ALA A 155 -3.01 6.91 -12.75
CA ALA A 155 -3.78 6.48 -13.91
C ALA A 155 -4.78 7.54 -14.41
N VAL A 156 -5.26 8.39 -13.51
CA VAL A 156 -6.14 9.52 -13.85
C VAL A 156 -5.34 10.82 -13.70
N ASN A 157 -4.80 11.30 -14.83
CA ASN A 157 -4.12 12.59 -14.91
C ASN A 157 -5.09 13.72 -15.34
N SER A 158 -4.68 14.95 -15.06
CA SER A 158 -5.36 16.17 -15.53
C SER A 158 -5.04 16.41 -17.01
N PRO A 159 -5.97 16.94 -17.83
CA PRO A 159 -7.32 17.38 -17.48
C PRO A 159 -8.30 16.20 -17.27
N TYR A 160 -9.18 16.33 -16.27
CA TYR A 160 -10.18 15.31 -16.00
C TYR A 160 -11.21 15.23 -17.13
N ARG A 161 -11.48 14.00 -17.58
CA ARG A 161 -12.63 13.70 -18.43
C ARG A 161 -13.92 13.86 -17.60
N PRO A 162 -15.07 14.22 -18.22
CA PRO A 162 -16.30 14.47 -17.47
C PRO A 162 -16.73 13.31 -16.55
N TRP A 163 -16.56 12.06 -16.99
CA TRP A 163 -16.90 10.89 -16.19
C TRP A 163 -15.93 10.62 -15.02
N HIS A 164 -14.76 11.26 -14.97
CA HIS A 164 -13.87 11.18 -13.81
C HIS A 164 -14.39 11.99 -12.62
N THR A 165 -15.30 12.95 -12.84
CA THR A 165 -15.88 13.77 -11.75
C THR A 165 -16.55 12.93 -10.67
N GLN A 166 -17.09 11.76 -11.02
CA GLN A 166 -17.78 10.89 -10.07
C GLN A 166 -16.87 10.39 -8.93
N ARG A 167 -15.55 10.31 -9.14
CA ARG A 167 -14.60 9.78 -8.15
C ARG A 167 -14.61 10.56 -6.84
N LYS A 168 -14.91 11.86 -6.88
CA LYS A 168 -14.92 12.71 -5.65
C LYS A 168 -16.05 12.36 -4.67
N TYR A 169 -17.05 11.57 -5.08
CA TYR A 169 -18.23 11.28 -4.27
C TYR A 169 -18.13 9.99 -3.44
N SER A 170 -17.15 9.11 -3.72
CA SER A 170 -16.91 7.93 -2.90
C SER A 170 -16.59 8.32 -1.44
N ARG A 171 -16.75 7.38 -0.50
CA ARG A 171 -16.44 7.65 0.92
C ARG A 171 -14.96 7.90 1.11
N GLU A 172 -14.14 7.08 0.44
CA GLU A 172 -12.70 7.08 0.48
C GLU A 172 -12.11 8.38 -0.09
N ALA A 173 -12.63 8.85 -1.24
CA ALA A 173 -12.21 10.12 -1.84
C ALA A 173 -12.54 11.33 -0.96
N ARG A 174 -13.60 11.23 -0.15
CA ARG A 174 -13.98 12.22 0.88
C ARG A 174 -13.19 12.09 2.18
N GLY A 175 -12.31 11.09 2.28
CA GLY A 175 -11.50 10.83 3.47
C GLY A 175 -12.30 10.33 4.66
N LEU A 176 -13.40 9.61 4.41
CA LEU A 176 -14.23 9.01 5.46
C LEU A 176 -13.75 7.60 5.80
N ALA A 177 -13.89 7.22 7.07
CA ALA A 177 -13.60 5.87 7.53
C ALA A 177 -14.51 4.81 6.84
N PRO A 178 -14.09 3.53 6.82
CA PRO A 178 -14.90 2.44 6.30
C PRO A 178 -16.32 2.44 6.89
N PHE A 179 -17.30 2.08 6.08
CA PHE A 179 -18.68 2.00 6.55
C PHE A 179 -18.82 0.89 7.61
N LYS A 180 -19.30 1.25 8.79
CA LYS A 180 -19.69 0.29 9.84
C LYS A 180 -21.21 0.15 9.79
N LYS A 181 -21.70 -1.09 9.67
CA LYS A 181 -23.13 -1.36 9.81
C LYS A 181 -23.54 -0.96 11.24
N PRO A 182 -24.61 -0.18 11.42
CA PRO A 182 -25.13 0.08 12.76
C PRO A 182 -25.51 -1.25 13.41
N GLU A 183 -25.16 -1.40 14.68
CA GLU A 183 -25.48 -2.58 15.47
C GLU A 183 -27.01 -2.67 15.62
N LYS A 184 -27.59 -3.84 15.37
CA LYS A 184 -29.03 -4.02 15.56
C LYS A 184 -29.31 -3.93 17.07
N PRO A 185 -30.31 -3.16 17.53
CA PRO A 185 -30.73 -3.19 18.93
C PRO A 185 -31.03 -4.62 19.34
N ALA A 186 -30.47 -5.07 20.46
CA ALA A 186 -30.82 -6.36 21.04
C ALA A 186 -32.33 -6.38 21.32
N ALA A 187 -33.03 -7.40 20.82
CA ALA A 187 -34.43 -7.59 21.15
C ALA A 187 -34.52 -7.93 22.65
N ASN A 188 -35.14 -7.05 23.44
CA ASN A 188 -35.43 -7.35 24.84
C ASN A 188 -36.32 -8.60 24.91
N PRO A 189 -36.00 -9.63 25.72
CA PRO A 189 -36.89 -10.75 25.95
C PRO A 189 -38.23 -10.23 26.48
N GLN A 190 -39.33 -10.57 25.82
CA GLN A 190 -40.67 -10.28 26.35
C GLN A 190 -40.87 -11.10 27.64
N PRO A 191 -41.39 -10.50 28.72
CA PRO A 191 -41.75 -11.26 29.91
C PRO A 191 -42.87 -12.25 29.59
N PRO A 192 -42.86 -13.45 30.20
CA PRO A 192 -43.90 -14.47 30.00
C PRO A 192 -45.27 -13.97 30.50
N GLN A 193 -46.32 -14.37 29.78
CA GLN A 193 -47.73 -14.05 30.05
C GLN A 193 -48.28 -14.82 31.25
#